data_AF-A0A525WCW6-F1
#
_entry.id   AF-A0A525WCW6-F1
#
_cell.length_a   1.000
_cell.length_b   1.000
_cell.length_c   1.000
_cell.angle_alpha   90.00
_cell.angle_beta   90.00
_cell.angle_gamma   90.00
#
_symmetry.space_group_name_H-M   'P 1'
#
loop_
_entity.id
_entity.type
_entity.pdbx_description
1 polymer ?
#
loop_
_entity_poly.entity_id
_entity_poly.type
_entity_poly.pdbx_seq_one_letter_code
_entity_poly.pdbx_strand_id
1 'polypeptide(L)'
;MIASNPTIERITGKISDQSLLFQYTVKLVLIVSFAELILYRLVSRLGMHLSKLAQEHEWIIPTFTALTQIGQWLLNVVAILLFLALCVAAISRMTKRGFVGTNRIVIPCVALLLLLTVGFLLIPPAFLGSAIYNLVALVVLACLMVEYLSTHTEWSHRAMGITYLLGIGGWLYYQIVSTIYSFVGTVAAPPLVYEAHRGGEGLLVLSSILVMWAYGQGVSVRTHNQRQRRRAIWFWVTSVSTFLVMLFLDYLLHRYDAGMAGNIRKAADGIGWIFQFGMGYTFFMPFAIYLTGLLCWSYTVIKLLNMGRLAGYGIGLMFIAGYALLYSNLTLMVVLGAMLLTMDRYRRDATDSAPATNPPVVSRPDSDSLVGGHI
;
A
#
# COMPACT_ATOMS: atom_id res chain seq x y z
N MET A 1 22.10 33.99 -29.58
CA MET A 1 21.85 33.46 -28.22
C MET A 1 20.88 32.30 -28.35
N ILE A 2 21.36 31.07 -28.13
CA ILE A 2 20.59 29.84 -28.33
C ILE A 2 19.67 29.66 -27.12
N ALA A 3 18.35 29.69 -27.36
CA ALA A 3 17.34 29.41 -26.36
C ALA A 3 17.39 27.92 -25.99
N SER A 4 17.79 27.62 -24.76
CA SER A 4 17.65 26.29 -24.18
C SER A 4 16.19 26.05 -23.80
N ASN A 5 15.56 25.05 -24.41
CA ASN A 5 14.24 24.54 -24.05
C ASN A 5 14.22 24.06 -22.58
N PRO A 6 13.35 24.59 -21.69
CA PRO A 6 13.12 24.02 -20.38
C PRO A 6 11.83 23.18 -20.39
N THR A 7 11.81 22.09 -21.15
CA THR A 7 10.69 21.11 -21.09
C THR A 7 11.22 19.69 -20.92
N ILE A 8 12.12 19.52 -19.95
CA ILE A 8 12.23 18.22 -19.29
C ILE A 8 11.05 18.18 -18.32
N GLU A 9 9.98 17.47 -18.70
CA GLU A 9 8.96 16.98 -17.78
C GLU A 9 9.65 16.26 -16.63
N ARG A 10 9.95 17.02 -15.57
CA ARG A 10 10.61 16.52 -14.38
C ARG A 10 9.57 15.65 -13.68
N ILE A 11 9.69 14.33 -13.82
CA ILE A 11 9.01 13.34 -12.99
C ILE A 11 9.24 13.77 -11.54
N THR A 12 8.27 14.48 -10.99
CA THR A 12 8.30 15.09 -9.65
C THR A 12 7.60 14.11 -8.72
N GLY A 13 8.21 13.84 -7.56
CA GLY A 13 7.84 12.72 -6.69
C GLY A 13 8.90 11.63 -6.57
N LYS A 14 10.12 11.87 -7.10
CA LYS A 14 11.25 10.99 -6.84
C LYS A 14 11.67 11.11 -5.38
N ILE A 15 12.03 9.98 -4.78
CA ILE A 15 12.55 9.94 -3.41
C ILE A 15 13.87 10.72 -3.26
N SER A 16 14.58 10.98 -4.37
CA SER A 16 15.78 11.83 -4.42
C SER A 16 15.52 13.30 -4.10
N ASP A 17 14.27 13.75 -4.21
CA ASP A 17 13.88 15.14 -3.96
C ASP A 17 13.55 15.40 -2.48
N GLN A 18 13.80 14.40 -1.62
CA GLN A 18 13.58 14.43 -0.18
C GLN A 18 14.92 14.49 0.55
N SER A 19 14.89 14.79 1.86
CA SER A 19 16.10 14.73 2.67
C SER A 19 16.74 13.34 2.62
N LEU A 20 18.07 13.29 2.67
CA LEU A 20 18.82 12.03 2.64
C LEU A 20 18.35 11.07 3.74
N LEU A 21 18.07 11.60 4.94
CA LEU A 21 17.54 10.84 6.06
C LEU A 21 16.21 10.16 5.69
N PHE A 22 15.25 10.91 5.14
CA PHE A 22 13.97 10.35 4.71
C PHE A 22 14.12 9.26 3.64
N GLN A 23 14.99 9.50 2.66
CA GLN A 23 15.25 8.55 1.58
C GLN A 23 15.81 7.22 2.11
N TYR A 24 16.84 7.26 2.95
CA TYR A 24 17.46 6.06 3.49
C TYR A 24 16.55 5.35 4.47
N THR A 25 15.83 6.08 5.32
CA THR A 25 14.89 5.47 6.27
C THR A 25 13.79 4.71 5.54
N VAL A 26 13.12 5.29 4.53
CA VAL A 26 12.03 4.61 3.80
C VAL A 26 12.55 3.38 3.04
N LYS A 27 13.74 3.47 2.42
CA LYS A 27 14.37 2.32 1.74
C LYS A 27 14.70 1.20 2.73
N LEU A 28 15.29 1.54 3.89
CA LEU A 28 15.61 0.58 4.94
C LEU A 28 14.35 -0.09 5.49
N VAL A 29 13.31 0.69 5.80
CA VAL A 29 12.02 0.14 6.25
C VAL A 29 11.51 -0.88 5.25
N LEU A 30 11.49 -0.56 3.94
CA LEU A 30 11.00 -1.49 2.92
C LEU A 30 11.81 -2.80 2.90
N ILE A 31 13.15 -2.71 2.89
CA ILE A 31 14.03 -3.88 2.84
C ILE A 31 13.88 -4.75 4.08
N VAL A 32 13.96 -4.14 5.26
CA VAL A 32 13.88 -4.87 6.54
C VAL A 32 12.48 -5.45 6.73
N SER A 33 11.41 -4.74 6.34
CA SER A 33 10.04 -5.26 6.40
C SER A 33 9.82 -6.44 5.46
N PHE A 34 10.41 -6.39 4.27
CA PHE A 34 10.37 -7.52 3.33
C PHE A 34 11.14 -8.74 3.87
N ALA A 35 12.31 -8.50 4.45
CA ALA A 35 13.09 -9.56 5.09
C ALA A 35 12.37 -10.17 6.31
N GLU A 36 11.70 -9.35 7.13
CA GLU A 36 10.87 -9.80 8.25
C GLU A 36 9.70 -10.66 7.76
N LEU A 37 8.99 -10.23 6.71
CA LEU A 37 7.91 -11.01 6.12
C LEU A 37 8.40 -12.41 5.69
N ILE A 38 9.58 -12.50 5.06
CA ILE A 38 10.16 -13.78 4.64
C ILE A 38 10.63 -14.60 5.85
N LEU A 39 11.53 -14.05 6.67
CA LEU A 39 12.26 -14.81 7.68
C LEU A 39 11.46 -15.04 8.96
N TYR A 40 10.56 -14.13 9.32
CA TYR A 40 9.70 -14.31 10.48
C TYR A 40 8.41 -15.00 10.07
N ARG A 41 7.57 -14.36 9.24
CA ARG A 41 6.20 -14.84 9.03
C ARG A 41 6.11 -16.10 8.15
N LEU A 42 6.92 -16.19 7.09
CA LEU A 42 6.92 -17.39 6.24
C LEU A 42 7.71 -18.52 6.88
N VAL A 43 8.97 -18.30 7.26
CA VAL A 43 9.82 -19.40 7.79
C VAL A 43 9.31 -19.95 9.12
N SER A 44 8.85 -19.12 10.06
CA SER A 44 8.30 -19.61 11.35
C SER A 44 7.15 -20.60 11.15
N ARG A 45 6.33 -20.39 10.12
CA ARG A 45 5.17 -21.25 9.85
C ARG A 45 5.51 -22.49 9.01
N LEU A 46 6.52 -22.41 8.13
CA LEU A 46 7.13 -23.58 7.51
C LEU A 46 7.60 -24.56 8.58
N GLY A 47 8.20 -24.05 9.66
CA GLY A 47 8.62 -24.87 10.81
C GLY A 47 7.49 -25.71 11.42
N MET A 48 6.27 -25.18 11.49
CA MET A 48 5.11 -25.93 12.02
C MET A 48 4.70 -27.10 11.12
N HIS A 49 4.82 -26.95 9.79
CA HIS A 49 4.51 -28.01 8.82
C HIS A 49 5.67 -29.01 8.62
N LEU A 50 6.90 -28.57 8.87
CA LEU A 50 8.10 -29.39 8.79
C LEU A 50 8.40 -30.20 10.05
N SER A 51 7.57 -30.10 11.09
CA SER A 51 7.71 -30.89 12.33
C SER A 51 7.79 -32.40 12.09
N LYS A 52 7.19 -32.90 11.01
CA LYS A 52 7.29 -34.31 10.58
C LYS A 52 8.63 -34.66 9.92
N LEU A 53 9.21 -33.75 9.14
CA LEU A 53 10.52 -33.92 8.48
C LEU A 53 11.68 -33.70 9.45
N ALA A 54 11.47 -32.89 10.49
CA ALA A 54 12.43 -32.68 11.57
C ALA A 54 12.71 -33.94 12.40
N GLN A 55 11.80 -34.93 12.39
CA GLN A 55 12.03 -36.24 13.00
C GLN A 55 13.01 -37.10 12.21
N GLU A 56 13.12 -36.89 10.89
CA GLU A 56 14.03 -37.63 10.02
C GLU A 56 15.40 -36.93 9.88
N HIS A 57 15.46 -35.62 10.11
CA HIS A 57 16.66 -34.81 9.90
C HIS A 57 16.88 -33.81 11.05
N GLU A 58 17.76 -34.16 11.98
CA GLU A 58 18.05 -33.38 13.20
C GLU A 58 18.53 -31.94 12.92
N TRP A 59 19.17 -31.69 11.77
CA TRP A 59 19.69 -30.37 11.40
C TRP A 59 18.59 -29.34 11.08
N ILE A 60 17.35 -29.77 10.82
CA ILE A 60 16.24 -28.87 10.51
C ILE A 60 15.88 -27.99 11.72
N ILE A 61 15.88 -28.55 12.93
CA ILE A 61 15.51 -27.85 14.16
C ILE A 61 16.40 -26.63 14.46
N PRO A 62 17.75 -26.75 14.50
CA PRO A 62 18.61 -25.61 14.77
C PRO A 62 18.54 -24.55 13.66
N THR A 63 18.42 -24.94 12.39
CA THR A 63 18.29 -23.99 11.28
C THR A 63 17.00 -23.17 11.37
N PHE A 64 15.85 -23.80 11.64
CA PHE A 64 14.58 -23.09 11.82
C PHE A 64 14.57 -22.21 13.06
N THR A 65 15.20 -22.65 14.14
CA THR A 65 15.33 -21.85 15.37
C THR A 65 16.17 -20.59 15.11
N ALA A 66 17.32 -20.72 14.45
CA ALA A 66 18.16 -19.59 14.09
C ALA A 66 17.44 -18.60 13.14
N LEU A 67 16.78 -19.11 12.10
CA LEU A 67 15.99 -18.28 11.18
C LEU A 67 14.86 -17.52 11.89
N THR A 68 14.17 -18.18 12.82
CA THR A 68 13.07 -17.56 13.58
C THR A 68 13.60 -16.47 14.52
N GLN A 69 14.74 -16.70 15.17
CA GLN A 69 15.40 -15.70 16.01
C GLN A 69 15.84 -14.46 15.21
N ILE A 70 16.43 -14.67 14.02
CA ILE A 70 16.76 -13.57 13.10
C ILE A 70 15.50 -12.82 12.70
N GLY A 71 14.42 -13.54 12.38
CA GLY A 71 13.11 -12.96 12.07
C GLY A 71 12.55 -12.09 13.22
N GLN A 72 12.66 -12.56 14.46
CA GLN A 72 12.22 -11.82 15.64
C GLN A 72 13.06 -10.56 15.87
N TRP A 73 14.38 -10.64 15.66
CA TRP A 73 15.24 -9.45 15.70
C TRP A 73 14.85 -8.44 14.63
N LEU A 74 14.60 -8.91 13.40
CA LEU A 74 14.12 -8.06 12.30
C LEU A 74 12.80 -7.38 12.64
N LEU A 75 11.84 -8.07 13.27
CA LEU A 75 10.57 -7.48 13.70
C LEU A 75 10.77 -6.28 14.62
N ASN A 76 11.71 -6.35 15.56
CA ASN A 76 12.04 -5.23 16.45
C ASN A 76 12.71 -4.09 15.68
N VAL A 77 13.61 -4.40 14.75
CA VAL A 77 14.25 -3.39 13.88
C VAL A 77 13.22 -2.69 13.00
N VAL A 78 12.26 -3.42 12.41
CA VAL A 78 11.14 -2.86 11.64
C VAL A 78 10.34 -1.89 12.50
N ALA A 79 10.02 -2.24 13.74
CA ALA A 79 9.28 -1.37 14.66
C ALA A 79 10.00 -0.03 14.86
N ILE A 80 11.29 -0.07 15.20
CA ILE A 80 12.11 1.14 15.43
C ILE A 80 12.19 1.99 14.15
N LEU A 81 12.43 1.35 13.01
CA LEU A 81 12.52 2.04 11.73
C LEU A 81 11.18 2.65 11.32
N LEU A 82 10.05 2.00 11.60
CA LEU A 82 8.71 2.54 11.33
C LEU A 82 8.42 3.78 12.19
N PHE A 83 8.80 3.75 13.47
CA PHE A 83 8.71 4.92 14.35
C PHE A 83 9.50 6.10 13.78
N LEU A 84 10.77 5.85 13.43
CA LEU A 84 11.61 6.88 12.82
C LEU A 84 11.02 7.38 11.50
N ALA A 85 10.57 6.48 10.63
CA ALA A 85 10.02 6.81 9.32
C ALA A 85 8.76 7.65 9.42
N LEU A 86 7.84 7.32 10.33
CA LEU A 86 6.62 8.09 10.56
C LEU A 86 6.90 9.47 11.13
N CYS A 87 7.83 9.59 12.09
CA CYS A 87 8.27 10.89 12.60
C CYS A 87 8.86 11.76 11.49
N VAL A 88 9.78 11.21 10.70
CA VAL A 88 10.43 11.94 9.61
C VAL A 88 9.43 12.28 8.50
N ALA A 89 8.50 11.38 8.18
CA ALA A 89 7.43 11.63 7.22
C ALA A 89 6.48 12.73 7.71
N ALA A 90 6.10 12.72 8.99
CA ALA A 90 5.28 13.76 9.60
C ALA A 90 5.97 15.13 9.57
N ILE A 91 7.24 15.19 9.95
CA ILE A 91 8.02 16.44 9.91
C ILE A 91 8.18 16.91 8.47
N SER A 92 8.60 16.06 7.53
CA SER A 92 8.76 16.42 6.11
C SER A 92 7.44 16.95 5.52
N ARG A 93 6.32 16.33 5.90
CA ARG A 93 4.99 16.76 5.51
C ARG A 93 4.59 18.10 6.12
N MET A 94 4.91 18.34 7.40
CA MET A 94 4.71 19.63 8.06
C MET A 94 5.52 20.74 7.41
N THR A 95 6.81 20.51 7.14
CA THR A 95 7.69 21.50 6.53
C THR A 95 7.23 21.88 5.11
N LYS A 96 6.72 20.90 4.34
CA LYS A 96 6.32 21.13 2.93
C LYS A 96 4.91 21.69 2.76
N ARG A 97 3.97 21.35 3.65
CA ARG A 97 2.54 21.70 3.48
C ARG A 97 1.98 22.58 4.60
N GLY A 98 2.71 22.78 5.68
CA GLY A 98 2.22 23.47 6.88
C GLY A 98 1.14 22.69 7.63
N PHE A 99 0.64 23.30 8.72
CA PHE A 99 -0.40 22.74 9.59
C PHE A 99 -1.81 23.21 9.16
N VAL A 100 -2.19 22.91 7.92
CA VAL A 100 -3.44 23.39 7.30
C VAL A 100 -4.20 22.22 6.65
N GLY A 101 -5.54 22.32 6.61
CA GLY A 101 -6.41 21.30 6.02
C GLY A 101 -6.30 19.94 6.72
N THR A 102 -6.19 18.86 5.93
CA THR A 102 -6.12 17.48 6.41
C THR A 102 -4.94 17.22 7.37
N ASN A 103 -3.86 17.99 7.28
CA ASN A 103 -2.71 17.87 8.17
C ASN A 103 -3.06 18.17 9.64
N ARG A 104 -4.09 18.99 9.90
CA ARG A 104 -4.56 19.28 11.26
C ARG A 104 -5.11 18.05 11.99
N ILE A 105 -5.54 17.04 11.24
CA ILE A 105 -6.07 15.79 11.79
C ILE A 105 -5.01 14.68 11.67
N VAL A 106 -4.37 14.54 10.50
CA VAL A 106 -3.41 13.47 10.25
C VAL A 106 -2.23 13.50 11.20
N ILE A 107 -1.62 14.67 11.43
CA ILE A 107 -0.42 14.79 12.27
C ILE A 107 -0.71 14.41 13.73
N PRO A 108 -1.72 14.99 14.42
CA PRO A 108 -1.99 14.61 15.80
C PRO A 108 -2.44 13.16 15.91
N CYS A 109 -3.19 12.63 14.94
CA CYS A 109 -3.58 11.22 14.99
C CYS A 109 -2.40 10.27 14.76
N VAL A 110 -1.44 10.60 13.87
CA VAL A 110 -0.18 9.84 13.73
C VAL A 110 0.64 9.91 15.02
N ALA A 111 0.77 11.09 15.63
CA ALA A 111 1.45 11.25 16.91
C ALA A 111 0.77 10.43 18.02
N LEU A 112 -0.56 10.43 18.06
CA LEU A 112 -1.35 9.64 19.00
C LEU A 112 -1.15 8.13 18.78
N LEU A 113 -1.10 7.65 17.53
CA LEU A 113 -0.79 6.24 17.24
C LEU A 113 0.60 5.85 17.74
N LEU A 114 1.61 6.71 17.54
CA LEU A 114 2.96 6.47 18.03
C LEU A 114 2.99 6.44 19.56
N LEU A 115 2.33 7.40 20.23
CA LEU A 115 2.23 7.45 21.69
C LEU A 115 1.51 6.24 22.27
N LEU A 116 0.39 5.83 21.69
CA LEU A 116 -0.34 4.62 22.09
C LEU A 116 0.53 3.38 21.92
N THR A 117 1.29 3.30 20.83
CA THR A 117 2.21 2.18 20.59
C THR A 117 3.33 2.13 21.63
N VAL A 118 3.89 3.28 22.04
CA VAL A 118 4.85 3.34 23.16
C VAL A 118 4.19 2.98 24.49
N GLY A 119 2.97 3.46 24.74
CA GLY A 119 2.21 3.12 25.94
C GLY A 119 1.96 1.61 26.05
N PHE A 120 1.66 0.95 24.93
CA PHE A 120 1.41 -0.49 24.88
C PHE A 120 2.67 -1.34 25.11
N LEU A 121 3.88 -0.78 24.99
CA LEU A 121 5.11 -1.45 25.40
C LEU A 121 5.21 -1.59 26.92
N LEU A 122 4.66 -0.62 27.67
CA LEU A 122 4.74 -0.59 29.13
C LEU A 122 3.53 -1.28 29.78
N ILE A 123 2.35 -1.09 29.19
CA ILE A 123 1.08 -1.60 29.72
C ILE A 123 0.38 -2.34 28.59
N PRO A 124 0.14 -3.66 28.72
CA PRO A 124 -0.59 -4.41 27.70
C PRO A 124 -1.90 -3.71 27.36
N PRO A 125 -2.26 -3.60 26.06
CA PRO A 125 -3.46 -2.90 25.66
C PRO A 125 -4.70 -3.60 26.25
N ALA A 126 -5.31 -2.97 27.26
CA ALA A 126 -6.65 -3.32 27.68
C ALA A 126 -7.65 -3.02 26.55
N PHE A 127 -8.86 -3.57 26.63
CA PHE A 127 -9.91 -3.44 25.62
C PHE A 127 -10.09 -2.01 25.10
N LEU A 128 -10.15 -1.02 26.01
CA LEU A 128 -10.30 0.40 25.65
C LEU A 128 -9.12 0.91 24.80
N GLY A 129 -7.89 0.54 25.17
CA GLY A 129 -6.69 0.92 24.42
C GLY A 129 -6.72 0.38 22.99
N SER A 130 -7.09 -0.88 22.82
CA SER A 130 -7.20 -1.51 21.49
C SER A 130 -8.28 -0.86 20.61
N ALA A 131 -9.45 -0.53 21.18
CA ALA A 131 -10.55 0.12 20.48
C ALA A 131 -10.16 1.54 20.05
N ILE A 132 -9.55 2.32 20.95
CA ILE A 132 -9.05 3.67 20.65
C ILE A 132 -7.99 3.59 19.53
N TYR A 133 -7.04 2.66 19.63
CA TYR A 133 -5.99 2.50 18.63
C TYR A 133 -6.56 2.24 17.23
N ASN A 134 -7.50 1.30 17.11
CA ASN A 134 -8.14 0.96 15.84
C ASN A 134 -9.00 2.11 15.30
N LEU A 135 -9.69 2.86 16.16
CA LEU A 135 -10.46 4.03 15.77
C LEU A 135 -9.57 5.16 15.25
N VAL A 136 -8.46 5.45 15.93
CA VAL A 136 -7.48 6.44 15.48
C VAL A 136 -6.85 6.01 14.15
N ALA A 137 -6.51 4.73 14.00
CA ALA A 137 -6.00 4.19 12.74
C ALA A 137 -7.01 4.36 11.60
N LEU A 138 -8.29 4.09 11.84
CA LEU A 138 -9.36 4.31 10.87
C LEU A 138 -9.45 5.78 10.44
N VAL A 139 -9.43 6.71 11.41
CA VAL A 139 -9.49 8.16 11.13
C VAL A 139 -8.29 8.61 10.29
N VAL A 140 -7.07 8.19 10.66
CA VAL A 140 -5.84 8.55 9.90
C VAL A 140 -5.92 8.04 8.47
N LEU A 141 -6.28 6.76 8.30
CA LEU A 141 -6.34 6.14 6.97
C LEU A 141 -7.45 6.75 6.12
N ALA A 142 -8.62 7.03 6.70
CA ALA A 142 -9.69 7.71 6.00
C ALA A 142 -9.25 9.11 5.54
N CYS A 143 -8.64 9.91 6.42
CA CYS A 143 -8.13 11.24 6.06
C CYS A 143 -7.07 11.18 4.95
N LEU A 144 -6.08 10.27 5.06
CA LEU A 144 -5.05 10.09 4.04
C LEU A 144 -5.65 9.62 2.71
N MET A 145 -6.60 8.70 2.72
CA MET A 145 -7.24 8.20 1.50
C MET A 145 -8.15 9.24 0.87
N VAL A 146 -8.91 10.02 1.64
CA VAL A 146 -9.70 11.14 1.12
C VAL A 146 -8.80 12.17 0.44
N GLU A 147 -7.62 12.46 1.01
CA GLU A 147 -6.65 13.33 0.37
C GLU A 147 -6.04 12.70 -0.89
N TYR A 148 -5.76 11.40 -0.88
CA TYR A 148 -5.32 10.69 -2.07
C TYR A 148 -6.35 10.77 -3.21
N LEU A 149 -7.64 10.58 -2.89
CA LEU A 149 -8.75 10.65 -3.84
C LEU A 149 -9.02 12.07 -4.35
N SER A 150 -8.81 13.09 -3.52
CA SER A 150 -8.97 14.49 -3.93
C SER A 150 -7.80 14.98 -4.79
N THR A 151 -6.61 14.41 -4.60
CA THR A 151 -5.42 14.74 -5.40
C THR A 151 -5.40 14.04 -6.75
N HIS A 152 -5.87 12.79 -6.85
CA HIS A 152 -5.90 12.04 -8.10
C HIS A 152 -7.28 12.16 -8.79
N THR A 153 -7.32 12.79 -9.96
CA THR A 153 -8.56 12.96 -10.75
C THR A 153 -8.86 11.77 -11.64
N GLU A 154 -7.85 10.98 -12.01
CA GLU A 154 -8.02 9.80 -12.85
C GLU A 154 -8.85 8.72 -12.17
N TRP A 155 -9.78 8.12 -12.94
CA TRP A 155 -10.70 7.11 -12.43
C TRP A 155 -9.99 5.85 -11.94
N SER A 156 -8.89 5.45 -12.60
CA SER A 156 -8.06 4.31 -12.22
C SER A 156 -7.49 4.45 -10.80
N HIS A 157 -6.91 5.61 -10.49
CA HIS A 157 -6.37 5.93 -9.17
C HIS A 157 -7.47 6.01 -8.11
N ARG A 158 -8.64 6.58 -8.46
CA ARG A 158 -9.78 6.66 -7.55
C ARG A 158 -10.38 5.30 -7.23
N ALA A 159 -10.57 4.46 -8.24
CA ALA A 159 -11.07 3.10 -8.06
C ALA A 159 -10.12 2.28 -7.17
N MET A 160 -8.81 2.38 -7.38
CA MET A 160 -7.79 1.74 -6.54
C MET A 160 -7.85 2.23 -5.09
N GLY A 161 -7.95 3.55 -4.87
CA GLY A 161 -8.02 4.13 -3.52
C GLY A 161 -9.31 3.79 -2.77
N ILE A 162 -10.46 3.82 -3.45
CA ILE A 162 -11.76 3.47 -2.85
C ILE A 162 -11.81 1.98 -2.49
N THR A 163 -11.41 1.11 -3.41
CA THR A 163 -11.38 -0.34 -3.14
C THR A 163 -10.42 -0.70 -2.01
N TYR A 164 -9.27 -0.02 -1.94
CA TYR A 164 -8.33 -0.19 -0.82
C TYR A 164 -8.93 0.25 0.52
N LEU A 165 -9.54 1.45 0.56
CA LEU A 165 -10.14 2.01 1.76
C LEU A 165 -11.30 1.15 2.28
N LEU A 166 -12.17 0.68 1.39
CA LEU A 166 -13.26 -0.24 1.75
C LEU A 166 -12.71 -1.61 2.19
N GLY A 167 -11.64 -2.09 1.55
CA GLY A 167 -10.97 -3.34 1.91
C GLY A 167 -10.50 -3.34 3.36
N ILE A 168 -9.64 -2.39 3.73
CA ILE A 168 -9.16 -2.24 5.11
C ILE A 168 -10.26 -1.81 6.07
N GLY A 169 -11.22 -1.01 5.60
CA GLY A 169 -12.42 -0.67 6.34
C GLY A 169 -13.16 -1.91 6.83
N GLY A 170 -13.27 -2.95 6.01
CA GLY A 170 -13.84 -4.24 6.39
C GLY A 170 -13.08 -4.94 7.53
N TRP A 171 -11.74 -4.88 7.54
CA TRP A 171 -10.93 -5.43 8.64
C TRP A 171 -11.04 -4.60 9.92
N LEU A 172 -10.95 -3.27 9.80
CA LEU A 172 -11.10 -2.38 10.95
C LEU A 172 -12.50 -2.47 11.55
N TYR A 173 -13.53 -2.62 10.73
CA TYR A 173 -14.89 -2.89 11.18
C TYR A 173 -14.96 -4.20 11.97
N TYR A 174 -14.37 -5.28 11.44
CA TYR A 174 -14.27 -6.56 12.14
C TYR A 174 -13.61 -6.37 13.53
N GLN A 175 -12.44 -5.74 13.58
CA GLN A 175 -11.71 -5.54 14.83
C GLN A 175 -12.47 -4.67 15.83
N ILE A 176 -13.03 -3.54 15.40
CA ILE A 176 -13.74 -2.60 16.28
C ILE A 176 -15.02 -3.23 16.82
N VAL A 177 -15.86 -3.80 15.95
CA VAL A 177 -17.15 -4.36 16.36
C VAL A 177 -16.97 -5.61 17.20
N SER A 178 -16.05 -6.51 16.86
CA SER A 178 -15.75 -7.68 17.69
C SER A 178 -15.23 -7.28 19.08
N THR A 179 -14.40 -6.24 19.16
CA THR A 179 -13.91 -5.71 20.45
C THR A 179 -15.07 -5.14 21.28
N ILE A 180 -15.98 -4.39 20.65
CA ILE A 180 -17.16 -3.82 21.33
C ILE A 180 -18.12 -4.92 21.81
N TYR A 181 -18.42 -5.91 20.99
CA TYR A 181 -19.32 -7.01 21.38
C TYR A 181 -18.72 -7.85 22.51
N SER A 182 -17.42 -8.13 22.46
CA SER A 182 -16.71 -8.77 23.57
C SER A 182 -16.77 -7.95 24.86
N PHE A 183 -16.77 -6.62 24.76
CA PHE A 183 -16.86 -5.73 25.91
C PHE A 183 -18.26 -5.69 26.53
N VAL A 184 -19.31 -5.67 25.71
CA VAL A 184 -20.71 -5.68 26.20
C VAL A 184 -21.09 -7.08 26.75
N GLY A 185 -20.23 -8.08 26.59
CA GLY A 185 -20.48 -9.45 27.08
C GLY A 185 -21.61 -10.15 26.31
N THR A 186 -21.94 -9.67 25.12
CA THR A 186 -22.99 -10.25 24.29
C THR A 186 -22.52 -11.54 23.64
N VAL A 187 -23.26 -12.62 23.86
CA VAL A 187 -23.03 -13.94 23.23
C VAL A 187 -23.52 -13.96 21.76
N ALA A 188 -24.29 -12.95 21.36
CA ALA A 188 -24.76 -12.81 19.99
C ALA A 188 -23.58 -12.53 19.04
N ALA A 189 -23.52 -13.27 17.94
CA ALA A 189 -22.55 -12.99 16.88
C ALA A 189 -22.83 -11.59 16.29
N PRO A 190 -21.82 -10.72 16.16
CA PRO A 190 -22.02 -9.39 15.65
C PRO A 190 -22.50 -9.44 14.18
N PRO A 191 -23.53 -8.66 13.82
CA PRO A 191 -24.15 -8.73 12.51
C PRO A 191 -23.15 -8.29 11.43
N LEU A 192 -23.14 -9.00 10.29
CA LEU A 192 -22.36 -8.68 9.09
C LEU A 192 -20.84 -8.65 9.25
N VAL A 193 -20.28 -8.93 10.43
CA VAL A 193 -18.84 -8.82 10.70
C VAL A 193 -18.02 -9.81 9.85
N TYR A 194 -18.46 -11.05 9.73
CA TYR A 194 -17.78 -12.05 8.90
C TYR A 194 -17.93 -11.78 7.40
N GLU A 195 -19.08 -11.25 6.97
CA GLU A 195 -19.33 -10.91 5.57
C GLU A 195 -18.55 -9.67 5.15
N ALA A 196 -18.48 -8.65 6.00
CA ALA A 196 -17.66 -7.46 5.80
C ALA A 196 -16.17 -7.81 5.76
N HIS A 197 -15.73 -8.75 6.59
CA HIS A 197 -14.36 -9.26 6.55
C HIS A 197 -14.07 -9.99 5.23
N ARG A 198 -14.96 -10.89 4.79
CA ARG A 198 -14.86 -11.60 3.50
C ARG A 198 -14.83 -10.64 2.31
N GLY A 199 -15.76 -9.67 2.28
CA GLY A 199 -15.85 -8.67 1.24
C GLY A 199 -14.63 -7.74 1.23
N GLY A 200 -14.13 -7.36 2.42
CA GLY A 200 -12.95 -6.52 2.56
C GLY A 200 -11.68 -7.16 1.98
N GLU A 201 -11.51 -8.47 2.21
CA GLU A 201 -10.44 -9.25 1.58
C GLU A 201 -10.56 -9.25 0.04
N GLY A 202 -11.76 -9.48 -0.48
CA GLY A 202 -12.07 -9.38 -1.90
C GLY A 202 -11.67 -8.04 -2.51
N LEU A 203 -12.02 -6.94 -1.82
CA LEU A 203 -11.73 -5.58 -2.25
C LEU A 203 -10.23 -5.25 -2.20
N LEU A 204 -9.47 -5.81 -1.27
CA LEU A 204 -8.01 -5.66 -1.27
C LEU A 204 -7.34 -6.38 -2.43
N VAL A 205 -7.76 -7.60 -2.75
CA VAL A 205 -7.24 -8.31 -3.92
C VAL A 205 -7.62 -7.56 -5.20
N LEU A 206 -8.85 -7.06 -5.31
CA LEU A 206 -9.25 -6.19 -6.41
C LEU A 206 -8.37 -4.93 -6.48
N SER A 207 -8.10 -4.28 -5.35
CA SER A 207 -7.22 -3.11 -5.28
C SER A 207 -5.81 -3.43 -5.79
N SER A 208 -5.26 -4.61 -5.48
CA SER A 208 -3.95 -5.05 -5.98
C SER A 208 -3.90 -5.21 -7.51
N ILE A 209 -5.01 -5.60 -8.13
CA ILE A 209 -5.16 -5.64 -9.59
C ILE A 209 -5.28 -4.21 -10.14
N LEU A 210 -6.07 -3.36 -9.48
CA LEU A 210 -6.26 -1.96 -9.88
C LEU A 210 -4.99 -1.11 -9.73
N VAL A 211 -4.07 -1.47 -8.84
CA VAL A 211 -2.72 -0.85 -8.73
C VAL A 211 -1.99 -0.90 -10.07
N MET A 212 -2.03 -2.04 -10.76
CA MET A 212 -1.44 -2.17 -12.09
C MET A 212 -2.14 -1.26 -13.10
N TRP A 213 -3.45 -1.05 -12.97
CA TRP A 213 -4.16 -0.16 -13.87
C TRP A 213 -3.82 1.31 -13.60
N ALA A 214 -3.79 1.73 -12.33
CA ALA A 214 -3.48 3.09 -11.91
C ALA A 214 -2.01 3.47 -12.21
N TYR A 215 -1.05 2.65 -11.77
CA TYR A 215 0.38 2.99 -11.85
C TYR A 215 1.15 2.24 -12.94
N GLY A 216 0.58 1.15 -13.48
CA GLY A 216 1.26 0.33 -14.47
C GLY A 216 1.36 0.96 -15.86
N GLN A 217 0.57 2.00 -16.19
CA GLN A 217 0.54 2.70 -17.50
C GLN A 217 0.86 1.79 -18.70
N GLY A 218 0.33 0.57 -18.67
CA GLY A 218 0.53 -0.47 -19.68
C GLY A 218 -0.80 -0.99 -20.23
N VAL A 219 -1.93 -0.46 -19.75
CA VAL A 219 -3.28 -0.85 -20.16
C VAL A 219 -3.89 0.16 -21.15
N SER A 220 -3.30 1.35 -21.28
CA SER A 220 -3.67 2.23 -22.40
C SER A 220 -3.13 1.62 -23.69
N VAL A 221 -4.05 1.11 -24.51
CA VAL A 221 -3.87 0.71 -25.91
C VAL A 221 -3.22 1.85 -26.73
N ARG A 222 -3.27 3.07 -26.20
CA ARG A 222 -2.79 4.33 -26.75
C ARG A 222 -1.59 4.91 -25.99
N THR A 223 -0.64 4.08 -25.57
CA THR A 223 0.66 4.56 -25.07
C THR A 223 1.68 4.60 -26.20
N HIS A 224 2.40 5.72 -26.34
CA HIS A 224 3.40 5.93 -27.40
C HIS A 224 4.64 5.04 -27.23
N ASN A 225 4.86 4.44 -26.06
CA ASN A 225 6.04 3.64 -25.75
C ASN A 225 5.81 2.13 -26.01
N GLN A 226 6.19 1.68 -27.22
CA GLN A 226 5.98 0.30 -27.68
C GLN A 226 6.66 -0.76 -26.79
N ARG A 227 7.81 -0.47 -26.16
CA ARG A 227 8.53 -1.43 -25.31
C ARG A 227 7.79 -1.67 -23.98
N GLN A 228 7.24 -0.62 -23.38
CA GLN A 228 6.46 -0.71 -22.15
C GLN A 228 5.12 -1.41 -22.40
N ARG A 229 4.47 -1.12 -23.52
CA ARG A 229 3.25 -1.80 -23.97
C ARG A 229 3.50 -3.31 -24.20
N ARG A 230 4.58 -3.67 -24.90
CA ARG A 230 4.93 -5.09 -25.15
C ARG A 230 5.17 -5.84 -23.83
N ARG A 231 5.88 -5.26 -22.87
CA ARG A 231 6.11 -5.89 -21.55
C ARG A 231 4.81 -6.05 -20.75
N ALA A 232 3.95 -5.03 -20.73
CA ALA A 232 2.67 -5.10 -20.04
C ALA A 232 1.71 -6.11 -20.69
N ILE A 233 1.69 -6.19 -22.02
CA ILE A 233 0.89 -7.18 -22.76
C ILE A 233 1.40 -8.58 -22.48
N TRP A 234 2.70 -8.83 -22.57
CA TRP A 234 3.26 -10.14 -22.23
C TRP A 234 2.92 -10.54 -20.80
N PHE A 235 3.00 -9.60 -19.86
CA PHE A 235 2.64 -9.84 -18.47
C PHE A 235 1.15 -10.16 -18.27
N TRP A 236 0.27 -9.45 -18.97
CA TRP A 236 -1.17 -9.73 -18.99
C TRP A 236 -1.48 -11.09 -19.60
N VAL A 237 -0.86 -11.40 -20.74
CA VAL A 237 -1.00 -12.68 -21.43
C VAL A 237 -0.50 -13.80 -20.52
N THR A 238 0.65 -13.66 -19.87
CA THR A 238 1.15 -14.68 -18.93
C THR A 238 0.26 -14.80 -17.70
N SER A 239 -0.18 -13.69 -17.10
CA SER A 239 -1.03 -13.72 -15.90
C SER A 239 -2.41 -14.33 -16.20
N VAL A 240 -3.07 -13.88 -17.28
CA VAL A 240 -4.37 -14.41 -17.71
C VAL A 240 -4.25 -15.85 -18.20
N SER A 241 -3.19 -16.20 -18.93
CA SER A 241 -2.95 -17.58 -19.33
C SER A 241 -2.71 -18.48 -18.13
N THR A 242 -1.91 -18.06 -17.15
CA THR A 242 -1.66 -18.84 -15.93
C THR A 242 -2.96 -19.01 -15.13
N PHE A 243 -3.77 -17.95 -15.03
CA PHE A 243 -5.07 -17.97 -14.40
C PHE A 243 -6.06 -18.93 -15.09
N LEU A 244 -6.20 -18.82 -16.42
CA LEU A 244 -7.07 -19.70 -17.22
C LEU A 244 -6.61 -21.15 -17.16
N VAL A 245 -5.30 -21.40 -17.24
CA VAL A 245 -4.73 -22.74 -17.09
C VAL A 245 -5.06 -23.29 -15.71
N MET A 246 -4.90 -22.53 -14.63
CA MET A 246 -5.25 -22.99 -13.28
C MET A 246 -6.75 -23.30 -13.13
N LEU A 247 -7.63 -22.43 -13.65
CA LEU A 247 -9.08 -22.67 -13.64
C LEU A 247 -9.49 -23.89 -14.47
N PHE A 248 -8.90 -24.03 -15.65
CA PHE A 248 -9.16 -25.13 -16.56
C PHE A 248 -8.64 -26.46 -16.00
N LEU A 249 -7.45 -26.44 -15.40
CA LEU A 249 -6.89 -27.59 -14.69
C LEU A 249 -7.84 -28.01 -13.57
N ASP A 250 -8.30 -27.07 -12.74
CA ASP A 250 -9.23 -27.34 -11.63
C ASP A 250 -10.57 -27.91 -12.11
N TYR A 251 -11.13 -27.34 -13.18
CA TYR A 251 -12.38 -27.83 -13.79
C TYR A 251 -12.23 -29.24 -14.39
N LEU A 252 -11.16 -29.50 -15.16
CA LEU A 252 -10.91 -30.81 -15.76
C LEU A 252 -10.59 -31.86 -14.71
N LEU A 253 -9.75 -31.53 -13.73
CA LEU A 253 -9.42 -32.42 -12.61
C LEU A 253 -10.68 -32.81 -11.84
N HIS A 254 -11.57 -31.85 -11.57
CA HIS A 254 -12.83 -32.14 -10.89
C HIS A 254 -13.73 -33.10 -11.67
N ARG A 255 -13.69 -33.04 -13.01
CA ARG A 255 -14.48 -33.91 -13.89
C ARG A 255 -13.84 -35.29 -14.12
N TYR A 256 -12.51 -35.39 -14.04
CA TYR A 256 -11.77 -36.63 -14.30
C TYR A 256 -11.60 -37.48 -13.04
N ASP A 257 -11.20 -36.87 -11.93
CA ASP A 257 -11.10 -37.51 -10.62
C ASP A 257 -11.23 -36.46 -9.50
N ALA A 258 -12.38 -36.45 -8.85
CA ALA A 258 -12.69 -35.53 -7.75
C ALA A 258 -11.71 -35.68 -6.56
N GLY A 259 -11.12 -36.86 -6.35
CA GLY A 259 -10.13 -37.10 -5.30
C GLY A 259 -8.79 -36.43 -5.61
N MET A 260 -8.29 -36.58 -6.83
CA MET A 260 -7.06 -35.92 -7.29
C MET A 260 -7.21 -34.40 -7.32
N ALA A 261 -8.37 -33.88 -7.75
CA ALA A 261 -8.70 -32.46 -7.67
C ALA A 261 -8.66 -31.93 -6.23
N GLY A 262 -9.25 -32.68 -5.29
CA GLY A 262 -9.21 -32.35 -3.86
C GLY A 262 -7.79 -32.31 -3.29
N ASN A 263 -6.92 -33.24 -3.71
CA ASN A 263 -5.52 -33.28 -3.28
C ASN A 263 -4.69 -32.12 -3.87
N ILE A 264 -4.92 -31.76 -5.14
CA ILE A 264 -4.26 -30.60 -5.76
C ILE A 264 -4.75 -29.29 -5.16
N ARG A 265 -6.04 -29.16 -4.84
CA ARG A 265 -6.56 -28.01 -4.08
C ARG A 265 -5.91 -27.91 -2.70
N LYS A 266 -5.79 -29.02 -1.97
CA LYS A 266 -5.05 -29.05 -0.69
C LYS A 266 -3.57 -28.71 -0.84
N ALA A 267 -2.93 -29.13 -1.92
CA ALA A 267 -1.54 -28.75 -2.21
C ALA A 267 -1.42 -27.26 -2.56
N ALA A 268 -2.41 -26.71 -3.28
CA ALA A 268 -2.52 -25.29 -3.59
C ALA A 268 -2.85 -24.45 -2.34
N ASP A 269 -3.66 -24.96 -1.40
CA ASP A 269 -3.83 -24.38 -0.06
C ASP A 269 -2.47 -24.33 0.67
N GLY A 270 -1.64 -25.36 0.47
CA GLY A 270 -0.25 -25.43 0.89
C GLY A 270 0.67 -24.39 0.22
N ILE A 271 0.30 -23.78 -0.92
CA ILE A 271 0.96 -22.61 -1.55
C ILE A 271 0.27 -21.30 -1.13
N GLY A 272 -1.00 -21.38 -0.76
CA GLY A 272 -1.78 -20.30 -0.20
C GLY A 272 -1.19 -19.71 1.08
N TRP A 273 -0.51 -20.51 1.90
CA TRP A 273 0.18 -20.08 3.12
C TRP A 273 1.00 -18.76 2.98
N ILE A 274 1.58 -18.45 1.82
CA ILE A 274 2.28 -17.17 1.57
C ILE A 274 1.34 -15.97 1.73
N PHE A 275 0.11 -16.06 1.22
CA PHE A 275 -0.89 -15.00 1.34
C PHE A 275 -1.55 -14.99 2.72
N GLN A 276 -1.78 -16.16 3.32
CA GLN A 276 -2.37 -16.23 4.65
C GLN A 276 -1.43 -15.70 5.73
N PHE A 277 -0.13 -15.92 5.56
CA PHE A 277 0.87 -15.61 6.59
C PHE A 277 1.71 -14.39 6.27
N GLY A 278 2.00 -14.15 4.99
CA GLY A 278 2.61 -12.90 4.56
C GLY A 278 1.62 -11.74 4.63
N MET A 279 0.41 -11.95 4.09
CA MET A 279 -0.58 -10.88 3.93
C MET A 279 -1.83 -11.04 4.80
N GLY A 280 -1.97 -12.07 5.62
CA GLY A 280 -3.14 -12.20 6.49
C GLY A 280 -4.45 -12.49 5.76
N TYR A 281 -4.40 -13.01 4.54
CA TYR A 281 -5.59 -13.40 3.78
C TYR A 281 -6.17 -14.74 4.24
N THR A 282 -7.48 -14.85 4.29
CA THR A 282 -8.18 -16.02 4.82
C THR A 282 -8.69 -16.97 3.73
N PHE A 283 -8.35 -16.70 2.46
CA PHE A 283 -8.61 -17.59 1.32
C PHE A 283 -10.08 -17.83 1.01
N PHE A 284 -10.90 -16.79 1.11
CA PHE A 284 -12.30 -16.89 0.72
C PHE A 284 -12.51 -16.99 -0.80
N MET A 285 -11.52 -16.59 -1.61
CA MET A 285 -11.58 -16.67 -3.07
C MET A 285 -10.71 -17.81 -3.63
N PRO A 286 -10.89 -18.20 -4.89
CA PRO A 286 -9.98 -19.13 -5.55
C PRO A 286 -8.52 -18.63 -5.52
N PHE A 287 -7.57 -19.52 -5.20
CA PHE A 287 -6.13 -19.22 -5.12
C PHE A 287 -5.60 -18.44 -6.33
N ALA A 288 -6.10 -18.76 -7.53
CA ALA A 288 -5.70 -18.11 -8.77
C ALA A 288 -5.96 -16.59 -8.78
N ILE A 289 -7.00 -16.11 -8.09
CA ILE A 289 -7.32 -14.68 -7.99
C ILE A 289 -6.27 -13.97 -7.11
N TYR A 290 -5.88 -14.57 -5.99
CA TYR A 290 -4.82 -14.05 -5.13
C TYR A 290 -3.48 -14.00 -5.88
N LEU A 291 -3.13 -15.07 -6.59
CA LEU A 291 -1.91 -15.13 -7.40
C LEU A 291 -1.87 -14.01 -8.45
N THR A 292 -2.99 -13.78 -9.12
CA THR A 292 -3.12 -12.69 -10.10
C THR A 292 -2.92 -11.33 -9.45
N GLY A 293 -3.54 -11.10 -8.28
CA GLY A 293 -3.35 -9.87 -7.51
C GLY A 293 -1.89 -9.62 -7.10
N LEU A 294 -1.20 -10.65 -6.59
CA LEU A 294 0.21 -10.55 -6.20
C LEU A 294 1.14 -10.32 -7.39
N LEU A 295 0.88 -10.96 -8.53
CA LEU A 295 1.63 -10.72 -9.76
C LEU A 295 1.46 -9.26 -10.21
N CYS A 296 0.21 -8.78 -10.31
CA CYS A 296 -0.11 -7.40 -10.68
C CYS A 296 0.54 -6.38 -9.74
N TRP A 297 0.48 -6.63 -8.45
CA TRP A 297 1.11 -5.77 -7.45
C TRP A 297 2.63 -5.77 -7.56
N SER A 298 3.27 -6.96 -7.57
CA SER A 298 4.73 -7.10 -7.53
C SER A 298 5.40 -6.44 -8.73
N TYR A 299 4.87 -6.66 -9.94
CA TYR A 299 5.35 -5.98 -11.14
C TYR A 299 5.28 -4.46 -10.98
N THR A 300 4.15 -3.94 -10.48
CA THR A 300 3.93 -2.50 -10.36
C THR A 300 4.85 -1.88 -9.32
N VAL A 301 5.04 -2.54 -8.17
CA VAL A 301 5.96 -2.09 -7.12
C VAL A 301 7.40 -2.10 -7.63
N ILE A 302 7.87 -3.19 -8.23
CA ILE A 302 9.23 -3.27 -8.80
C ILE A 302 9.45 -2.17 -9.83
N LYS A 303 8.47 -1.95 -10.72
CA LYS A 303 8.51 -0.87 -11.70
C LYS A 303 8.64 0.51 -11.04
N LEU A 304 7.80 0.81 -10.05
CA LEU A 304 7.80 2.11 -9.37
C LEU A 304 9.07 2.34 -8.55
N LEU A 305 9.61 1.30 -7.91
CA LEU A 305 10.87 1.32 -7.19
C LEU A 305 12.05 1.59 -8.13
N ASN A 306 12.08 0.93 -9.30
CA ASN A 306 13.08 1.19 -10.34
C ASN A 306 13.01 2.62 -10.90
N MET A 307 11.82 3.22 -10.91
CA MET A 307 11.63 4.62 -11.27
C MET A 307 11.97 5.60 -10.14
N GLY A 308 12.20 5.10 -8.92
CA GLY A 308 12.48 5.89 -7.73
C GLY A 308 11.28 6.69 -7.20
N ARG A 309 10.04 6.30 -7.56
CA ARG A 309 8.81 7.01 -7.15
C ARG A 309 8.38 6.66 -5.73
N LEU A 310 7.88 7.65 -4.99
CA LEU A 310 7.40 7.48 -3.61
C LEU A 310 6.21 6.51 -3.52
N ALA A 311 5.33 6.51 -4.53
CA ALA A 311 4.22 5.57 -4.57
C ALA A 311 4.65 4.11 -4.57
N GLY A 312 5.81 3.76 -5.13
CA GLY A 312 6.32 2.39 -5.12
C GLY A 312 6.63 1.90 -3.70
N TYR A 313 7.25 2.76 -2.89
CA TYR A 313 7.51 2.48 -1.48
C TYR A 313 6.20 2.41 -0.68
N GLY A 314 5.25 3.32 -0.95
CA GLY A 314 3.96 3.33 -0.26
C GLY A 314 3.14 2.05 -0.50
N ILE A 315 2.91 1.72 -1.77
CA ILE A 315 2.18 0.51 -2.18
C ILE A 315 2.91 -0.76 -1.75
N GLY A 316 4.25 -0.73 -1.76
CA GLY A 316 5.09 -1.81 -1.25
C GLY A 316 4.80 -2.12 0.22
N LEU A 317 4.89 -1.09 1.07
CA LEU A 317 4.66 -1.21 2.52
C LEU A 317 3.22 -1.61 2.87
N MET A 318 2.24 -1.01 2.20
CA MET A 318 0.82 -1.32 2.42
C MET A 318 0.50 -2.81 2.19
N PHE A 319 1.18 -3.45 1.24
CA PHE A 319 0.97 -4.86 0.92
C PHE A 319 1.82 -5.80 1.77
N ILE A 320 3.07 -5.44 2.09
CA ILE A 320 3.90 -6.18 3.06
C ILE A 320 3.22 -6.23 4.44
N ALA A 321 2.48 -5.17 4.79
CA ALA A 321 1.72 -5.14 6.01
C ALA A 321 0.55 -6.15 6.00
N GLY A 322 -0.03 -6.40 4.83
CA GLY A 322 -1.15 -7.33 4.64
C GLY A 322 -2.51 -6.77 5.06
N TYR A 323 -3.51 -7.64 5.01
CA TYR A 323 -4.90 -7.44 5.37
C TYR A 323 -5.15 -7.58 6.88
N ALA A 324 -4.54 -8.58 7.52
CA ALA A 324 -4.69 -8.82 8.95
C ALA A 324 -3.79 -7.87 9.75
N LEU A 325 -4.23 -6.63 9.90
CA LEU A 325 -3.53 -5.63 10.70
C LEU A 325 -3.62 -6.02 12.18
N LEU A 326 -2.55 -6.65 12.67
CA LEU A 326 -2.28 -6.84 14.09
C LEU A 326 -1.78 -5.53 14.71
N TYR A 327 -1.96 -5.40 16.03
CA TYR A 327 -1.53 -4.22 16.78
C TYR A 327 -0.07 -3.84 16.49
N SER A 328 0.21 -2.53 16.55
CA SER A 328 1.54 -1.94 16.45
C SER A 328 2.12 -1.83 15.03
N ASN A 329 2.88 -2.81 14.55
CA ASN A 329 3.83 -2.55 13.45
C ASN A 329 3.16 -2.57 12.07
N LEU A 330 2.14 -3.41 11.90
CA LEU A 330 1.44 -3.58 10.63
C LEU A 330 0.56 -2.37 10.28
N THR A 331 -0.21 -1.90 11.24
CA THR A 331 -1.00 -0.67 11.15
C THR A 331 -0.12 0.53 10.85
N LEU A 332 1.00 0.70 11.56
CA LEU A 332 1.95 1.78 11.32
C LEU A 332 2.59 1.70 9.93
N MET A 333 2.86 0.50 9.42
CA MET A 333 3.37 0.30 8.06
C MET A 333 2.36 0.72 6.98
N VAL A 334 1.07 0.40 7.17
CA VAL A 334 0.00 0.86 6.26
C VAL A 334 -0.17 2.38 6.34
N VAL A 335 -0.16 2.97 7.54
CA VAL A 335 -0.25 4.42 7.73
C VAL A 335 0.91 5.12 7.04
N LEU A 336 2.14 4.63 7.21
CA LEU A 336 3.30 5.15 6.51
C LEU A 336 3.14 5.02 4.99
N GLY A 337 2.69 3.87 4.49
CA GLY A 337 2.50 3.68 3.07
C GLY A 337 1.45 4.60 2.45
N ALA A 338 0.32 4.80 3.13
CA ALA A 338 -0.71 5.77 2.76
C ALA A 338 -0.19 7.22 2.79
N MET A 339 0.65 7.54 3.77
CA MET A 339 1.30 8.84 3.88
C MET A 339 2.27 9.08 2.71
N LEU A 340 3.06 8.07 2.31
CA LEU A 340 3.93 8.14 1.15
C LEU A 340 3.14 8.32 -0.16
N LEU A 341 2.01 7.62 -0.32
CA LEU A 341 1.12 7.77 -1.47
C LEU A 341 0.59 9.20 -1.60
N THR A 342 0.14 9.80 -0.50
CA THR A 342 -0.34 11.20 -0.52
C THR A 342 0.77 12.22 -0.70
N MET A 343 2.03 11.84 -0.45
CA MET A 343 3.22 12.65 -0.72
C MET A 343 3.72 12.52 -2.17
N ASP A 344 3.40 11.42 -2.87
CA ASP A 344 3.64 11.20 -4.30
C ASP A 344 2.66 12.07 -5.12
N ARG A 345 2.96 13.37 -5.26
CA ARG A 345 2.16 14.27 -6.11
C ARG A 345 2.72 14.31 -7.53
N TYR A 346 1.86 13.99 -8.50
CA TYR A 346 1.91 14.57 -9.84
C TYR A 346 1.66 16.08 -9.68
N ARG A 347 2.57 16.94 -10.16
CA ARG A 347 2.39 18.39 -10.06
C ARG A 347 1.07 18.77 -10.77
N ARG A 348 0.09 19.29 -10.01
CA ARG A 348 -0.88 20.25 -10.57
C ARG A 348 -0.06 21.42 -11.07
N ASP A 349 -0.31 21.80 -12.31
CA ASP A 349 0.27 22.97 -12.95
C ASP A 349 0.33 24.16 -12.00
N ALA A 350 1.32 25.01 -12.27
CA ALA A 350 1.56 26.28 -11.61
C ALA A 350 0.43 27.31 -11.84
N THR A 351 -0.83 26.89 -11.93
CA THR A 351 -2.00 27.75 -12.15
C THR A 351 -2.69 28.19 -10.85
N ASP A 352 -2.34 27.61 -9.70
CA ASP A 352 -2.82 28.10 -8.38
C ASP A 352 -1.79 29.01 -7.68
N SER A 353 -0.71 29.39 -8.37
CA SER A 353 0.19 30.45 -7.88
C SER A 353 -0.43 31.79 -8.24
N ALA A 354 -1.27 32.32 -7.33
CA ALA A 354 -1.77 33.70 -7.23
C ALA A 354 -2.14 34.42 -8.55
N PRO A 355 -3.33 35.03 -8.69
CA PRO A 355 -3.48 36.06 -9.70
C PRO A 355 -2.50 37.17 -9.32
N ALA A 356 -1.37 37.25 -10.03
CA ALA A 356 -0.52 38.42 -9.99
C ALA A 356 -1.41 39.56 -10.48
N THR A 357 -1.80 40.39 -9.54
CA THR A 357 -2.54 41.62 -9.74
C THR A 357 -1.67 42.52 -10.61
N ASN A 358 -1.74 42.34 -11.92
CA ASN A 358 -1.24 43.35 -12.85
C ASN A 358 -2.24 44.51 -12.76
N PRO A 359 -1.85 45.69 -12.23
CA PRO A 359 -2.72 46.85 -12.30
C PRO A 359 -2.96 47.19 -13.78
N PRO A 360 -4.17 47.61 -14.17
CA PRO A 360 -4.41 48.04 -15.53
C PRO A 360 -3.56 49.28 -15.80
N VAL A 361 -2.70 49.21 -16.82
CA VAL A 361 -2.07 50.40 -17.38
C VAL A 361 -3.19 51.21 -18.03
N VAL A 362 -3.78 52.10 -17.24
CA VAL A 362 -4.65 53.17 -17.68
C VAL A 362 -3.78 54.12 -18.50
N SER A 363 -3.79 53.96 -19.82
CA SER A 363 -3.41 55.02 -20.73
C SER A 363 -4.63 55.91 -20.90
N ARG A 364 -4.64 57.06 -20.23
CA ARG A 364 -5.60 58.15 -20.50
C ARG A 364 -5.02 59.08 -21.58
N PRO A 365 -5.88 59.77 -22.35
CA PRO A 365 -5.58 60.32 -23.68
C PRO A 365 -5.14 61.79 -23.65
N ASP A 366 -4.85 62.28 -24.87
CA ASP A 366 -4.60 63.67 -25.30
C ASP A 366 -3.17 64.16 -25.00
N SER A 367 -2.41 64.83 -25.86
CA SER A 367 -2.60 65.44 -27.18
C SER A 367 -1.21 65.91 -27.60
N ASP A 368 -0.76 65.64 -28.83
CA ASP A 368 -0.09 66.65 -29.69
C ASP A 368 0.47 66.09 -31.02
N SER A 369 -0.10 66.64 -32.10
CA SER A 369 0.52 67.00 -33.40
C SER A 369 0.95 65.85 -34.34
N LEU A 370 0.24 65.59 -35.45
CA LEU A 370 0.21 66.31 -36.75
C LEU A 370 1.44 66.05 -37.66
N VAL A 371 1.15 65.37 -38.78
CA VAL A 371 1.66 65.59 -40.16
C VAL A 371 2.93 64.88 -40.66
N GLY A 372 2.73 64.15 -41.78
CA GLY A 372 3.67 63.94 -42.90
C GLY A 372 4.50 62.65 -42.85
N GLY A 373 4.53 61.72 -43.82
CA GLY A 373 4.19 61.73 -45.24
C GLY A 373 5.41 61.27 -46.06
N HIS A 374 5.30 60.10 -46.73
CA HIS A 374 6.14 59.52 -47.81
C HIS A 374 7.66 59.35 -47.56
N ILE A 375 8.31 58.23 -47.90
CA ILE A 375 8.41 57.53 -49.20
C ILE A 375 8.22 56.02 -49.03
#